data_AF-A0A7X9ECW8-F1
#
_entry.id   AF-A0A7X9ECW8-F1
#
_cell.length_a   1.000
_cell.length_b   1.000
_cell.length_c   1.000
_cell.angle_alpha   90.00
_cell.angle_beta   90.00
_cell.angle_gamma   90.00
#
_symmetry.space_group_name_H-M   'P 1'
#
loop_
_entity.id
_entity.type
_entity.pdbx_description
1 polymer ?
#
loop_
_entity_poly.entity_id
_entity_poly.type
_entity_poly.pdbx_seq_one_letter_code
_entity_poly.pdbx_strand_id
1 'polypeptide(L)'
;MGLNYLIKPDNAPGFLYAVDTGWYYDETWNFLSGRRVDYVVIECTYGNYPLPEKAYEHLNINNLMLMLDKFLTLGVITPHTKIYLTHISHLNTLLHEDMEEYFKNCPFRIVPGYDGLEIDV
;
A
#
# COMPACT_ATOMS: atom_id res chain seq x y z
N MET A 1 11.15 -5.21 11.66
CA MET A 1 10.34 -4.15 12.31
C MET A 1 10.45 -2.91 11.43
N GLY A 2 9.43 -2.65 10.61
CA GLY A 2 9.35 -1.45 9.79
C GLY A 2 8.80 -0.25 10.57
N LEU A 3 9.15 0.96 10.16
CA LEU A 3 8.56 2.20 10.66
C LEU A 3 7.66 2.79 9.58
N ASN A 4 6.42 3.08 9.96
CA ASN A 4 5.37 3.55 9.07
C ASN A 4 4.96 4.96 9.49
N TYR A 5 4.80 5.87 8.54
CA TYR A 5 4.61 7.29 8.82
C TYR A 5 3.29 7.79 8.26
N LEU A 6 2.44 8.32 9.14
CA LEU A 6 1.29 9.12 8.75
C LEU A 6 1.70 10.60 8.76
N ILE A 7 1.69 11.24 7.59
CA ILE A 7 2.11 12.64 7.43
C ILE A 7 0.87 13.49 7.11
N LYS A 8 0.68 14.53 7.94
CA LYS A 8 -0.50 15.39 7.94
C LYS A 8 -0.08 16.86 7.98
N PRO A 9 0.24 17.47 6.83
CA PRO A 9 0.47 18.90 6.74
C PRO A 9 -0.85 19.67 6.91
N ASP A 10 -0.78 20.91 7.42
CA ASP A 10 -1.99 21.73 7.63
C ASP A 10 -2.62 22.20 6.31
N ASN A 11 -1.79 22.49 5.30
CA ASN A 11 -2.20 23.09 4.03
C ASN A 11 -1.74 22.29 2.80
N ALA A 12 -1.48 21.00 2.97
CA ALA A 12 -1.13 20.11 1.87
C ALA A 12 -1.78 18.73 2.07
N PRO A 13 -1.92 17.93 1.01
CA PRO A 13 -2.50 16.60 1.11
C PRO A 13 -1.76 15.71 2.11
N GLY A 14 -2.54 14.88 2.82
CA GLY A 14 -1.99 13.92 3.77
C GLY A 14 -1.57 12.64 3.07
N PHE A 15 -0.52 11.99 3.55
CA PHE A 15 -0.11 10.69 3.02
C PHE A 15 0.34 9.70 4.08
N LEU A 16 0.21 8.42 3.75
CA LEU A 16 0.69 7.29 4.55
C LEU A 16 1.86 6.62 3.83
N TYR A 17 3.02 6.57 4.49
CA TYR A 17 4.19 5.82 4.03
C TYR A 17 4.28 4.51 4.81
N ALA A 18 3.84 3.43 4.18
CA ALA A 18 3.58 2.11 4.74
C ALA A 18 4.48 1.05 4.09
N VAL A 19 5.77 1.05 4.44
CA VAL A 19 6.77 0.11 3.89
C VAL A 19 7.23 -0.86 4.98
N ASP A 20 7.64 -2.08 4.59
CA ASP A 20 8.03 -3.18 5.50
C ASP A 20 6.99 -3.43 6.61
N THR A 21 5.73 -3.54 6.20
CA THR A 21 4.56 -3.48 7.08
C THR A 21 4.09 -4.85 7.54
N GLY A 22 3.94 -5.78 6.60
CA GLY A 22 2.99 -6.88 6.73
C GLY A 22 1.58 -6.40 7.15
N TRP A 23 0.78 -7.34 7.64
CA TRP A 23 -0.51 -7.06 8.26
C TRP A 23 -0.31 -6.39 9.62
N TYR A 24 -0.91 -5.21 9.81
CA TYR A 24 -0.73 -4.51 11.07
C TYR A 24 -1.39 -5.21 12.27
N TYR A 25 -0.84 -4.90 13.44
CA TYR A 25 -1.50 -5.17 14.73
C TYR A 25 -2.68 -4.23 14.96
N ASP A 26 -3.57 -4.62 15.88
CA ASP A 26 -4.81 -3.90 16.17
C ASP A 26 -4.57 -2.47 16.66
N GLU A 27 -3.48 -2.22 17.38
CA GLU A 27 -3.11 -0.88 17.85
C GLU A 27 -2.87 0.09 16.67
N THR A 28 -2.21 -0.37 15.60
CA THR A 28 -1.98 0.44 14.40
C THR A 28 -3.28 0.64 13.63
N TRP A 29 -4.12 -0.40 13.52
CA TRP A 29 -5.44 -0.27 12.90
C TRP A 29 -6.31 0.77 13.62
N ASN A 30 -6.35 0.70 14.95
CA ASN A 30 -7.07 1.64 15.79
C ASN A 30 -6.51 3.05 15.66
N PHE A 31 -5.18 3.21 15.61
CA PHE A 31 -4.55 4.50 15.40
C PHE A 31 -4.93 5.13 14.06
N LEU A 32 -4.93 4.36 12.98
CA LEU A 32 -5.22 4.85 11.63
C LEU A 32 -6.71 5.15 11.38
N SER A 33 -7.62 4.50 12.11
CA SER A 33 -9.07 4.61 11.88
C SER A 33 -9.56 6.06 11.79
N GLY A 34 -10.29 6.36 10.72
CA GLY A 34 -10.82 7.70 10.40
C GLY A 34 -9.79 8.74 9.95
N ARG A 35 -8.49 8.43 9.99
CA ARG A 35 -7.42 9.35 9.57
C ARG A 35 -7.19 9.28 8.06
N ARG A 36 -8.19 9.70 7.29
CA ARG A 36 -8.22 9.68 5.82
C ARG A 36 -6.98 10.32 5.19
N VAL A 37 -6.32 9.69 4.23
CA VAL A 37 -5.21 10.25 3.43
C VAL A 37 -5.54 10.35 1.94
N ASP A 38 -4.82 11.21 1.24
CA ASP A 38 -4.95 11.44 -0.20
C ASP A 38 -4.03 10.52 -1.01
N TYR A 39 -2.89 10.17 -0.42
CA TYR A 39 -1.89 9.29 -1.00
C TYR A 39 -1.46 8.19 -0.03
N VAL A 40 -1.16 7.01 -0.58
CA VAL A 40 -0.51 5.91 0.15
C VAL A 40 0.68 5.43 -0.64
N VAL A 41 1.85 5.35 -0.02
CA VAL A 41 2.99 4.59 -0.52
C VAL A 41 3.05 3.30 0.30
N ILE A 42 2.87 2.14 -0.32
CA ILE A 42 2.79 0.86 0.38
C ILE A 42 3.63 -0.22 -0.29
N GLU A 43 4.16 -1.16 0.48
CA GLU A 43 4.90 -2.29 -0.09
C GLU A 43 4.01 -3.31 -0.82
N CYS A 44 4.59 -4.02 -1.79
CA CYS A 44 4.07 -5.27 -2.32
C CYS A 44 5.24 -6.22 -2.59
N THR A 45 6.06 -6.42 -1.55
CA THR A 45 7.39 -7.04 -1.62
C THR A 45 7.40 -8.33 -2.41
N TYR A 46 6.43 -9.19 -2.15
CA TYR A 46 6.40 -10.53 -2.67
C TYR A 46 5.57 -10.68 -3.95
N GLY A 47 4.99 -9.60 -4.52
CA GLY A 47 4.26 -9.66 -5.79
C GLY A 47 3.25 -10.83 -5.84
N ASN A 48 3.42 -11.76 -6.78
CA ASN A 48 2.59 -12.98 -6.88
C ASN A 48 3.09 -14.19 -6.08
N TYR A 49 4.18 -14.07 -5.31
CA TYR A 49 4.69 -15.15 -4.48
C TYR A 49 3.67 -15.53 -3.39
N PRO A 50 3.42 -16.83 -3.16
CA PRO A 50 2.39 -17.28 -2.22
C PRO A 50 2.79 -16.97 -0.78
N LEU A 51 1.88 -16.34 -0.04
CA LEU A 51 1.98 -16.09 1.39
C LEU A 51 0.67 -16.48 2.07
N PRO A 52 0.68 -16.84 3.36
CA PRO A 52 -0.54 -16.91 4.14
C PRO A 52 -1.25 -15.55 4.14
N GLU A 53 -2.57 -15.57 4.28
CA GLU A 53 -3.35 -14.36 4.50
C GLU A 53 -2.94 -13.71 5.83
N LYS A 54 -2.91 -12.37 5.82
CA LYS A 54 -2.50 -11.52 6.95
C LYS A 54 -1.08 -11.83 7.44
N ALA A 55 -0.15 -12.04 6.51
CA ALA A 55 1.27 -12.23 6.83
C ALA A 55 1.87 -10.99 7.52
N TYR A 56 2.62 -11.18 8.60
CA TYR A 56 3.08 -10.08 9.48
C TYR A 56 4.34 -9.34 9.03
N GLU A 57 5.13 -9.91 8.11
CA GLU A 57 6.41 -9.30 7.74
C GLU A 57 6.32 -8.45 6.48
N HIS A 58 5.70 -8.99 5.42
CA HIS A 58 5.64 -8.37 4.11
C HIS A 58 4.37 -8.77 3.35
N LEU A 59 4.06 -8.02 2.31
CA LEU A 59 2.86 -8.19 1.50
C LEU A 59 3.17 -8.86 0.16
N ASN A 60 2.29 -9.77 -0.24
CA ASN A 60 2.07 -10.12 -1.64
C ASN A 60 0.81 -9.39 -2.13
N ILE A 61 0.45 -9.55 -3.40
CA ILE A 61 -0.72 -8.89 -4.01
C ILE A 61 -2.01 -9.19 -3.24
N ASN A 62 -2.23 -10.44 -2.84
CA ASN A 62 -3.44 -10.81 -2.08
C ASN A 62 -3.50 -10.09 -0.73
N ASN A 63 -2.38 -10.04 0.00
CA ASN A 63 -2.31 -9.35 1.28
C ASN A 63 -2.39 -7.83 1.14
N LEU A 64 -1.84 -7.25 0.07
CA LEU A 64 -2.03 -5.84 -0.28
C LEU A 64 -3.52 -5.53 -0.46
N MET A 65 -4.27 -6.35 -1.21
CA MET A 65 -5.71 -6.13 -1.41
C MET A 65 -6.47 -6.17 -0.08
N LEU A 66 -6.15 -7.12 0.81
CA LEU A 66 -6.73 -7.17 2.16
C LEU A 66 -6.40 -5.92 2.99
N MET A 67 -5.16 -5.41 2.90
CA MET A 67 -4.75 -4.18 3.59
C MET A 67 -5.54 -2.98 3.09
N LEU A 68 -5.69 -2.83 1.76
CA LEU A 68 -6.44 -1.74 1.15
C LEU A 68 -7.94 -1.80 1.47
N ASP A 69 -8.54 -2.99 1.46
CA ASP A 69 -9.93 -3.18 1.89
C ASP A 69 -10.13 -2.79 3.36
N LYS A 70 -9.18 -3.14 4.23
CA LYS A 70 -9.21 -2.74 5.64
C LYS A 70 -9.06 -1.23 5.80
N PHE A 71 -8.13 -0.61 5.08
CA PHE A 71 -7.98 0.84 5.05
C PHE A 71 -9.26 1.53 4.59
N LEU A 72 -9.91 1.02 3.54
CA LEU A 72 -11.15 1.57 3.01
C LEU A 72 -12.27 1.49 4.05
N THR A 73 -12.42 0.32 4.69
CA THR A 73 -13.42 0.08 5.75
C THR A 73 -13.21 0.99 6.96
N LEU A 74 -11.95 1.26 7.32
CA LEU A 74 -11.58 2.15 8.42
C LEU A 74 -11.60 3.64 8.04
N GLY A 75 -11.92 3.99 6.78
CA GLY A 75 -11.92 5.38 6.31
C GLY A 75 -10.54 6.02 6.21
N VAL A 76 -9.47 5.20 6.13
CA VAL A 76 -8.09 5.65 5.91
C VAL A 76 -7.89 6.06 4.45
N ILE A 77 -8.51 5.33 3.52
CA ILE A 77 -8.48 5.63 2.08
C ILE A 77 -9.90 5.78 1.54
N THR A 78 -10.02 6.33 0.34
CA THR A 78 -11.27 6.38 -0.43
C THR A 78 -11.02 5.80 -1.85
N PRO A 79 -12.06 5.60 -2.67
CA PRO A 79 -11.88 5.23 -4.08
C PRO A 79 -11.06 6.23 -4.91
N HIS A 80 -10.80 7.44 -4.39
CA HIS A 80 -10.01 8.46 -5.05
C HIS A 80 -8.55 8.54 -4.55
N THR A 81 -8.23 7.91 -3.42
CA THR A 81 -6.85 7.87 -2.89
C THR A 81 -5.93 7.22 -3.91
N LYS A 82 -4.79 7.85 -4.21
CA LYS A 82 -3.77 7.27 -5.10
C LYS A 82 -2.82 6.41 -4.29
N ILE A 83 -2.49 5.23 -4.80
CA ILE A 83 -1.70 4.23 -4.11
C ILE A 83 -0.48 3.92 -4.97
N TYR A 84 0.70 3.97 -4.36
CA TYR A 84 1.98 3.75 -5.02
C TYR A 84 2.69 2.58 -4.38
N LEU A 85 3.06 1.59 -5.18
CA LEU A 85 3.78 0.42 -4.67
C LEU A 85 5.28 0.69 -4.58
N THR A 86 5.92 0.16 -3.56
CA THR A 86 7.37 0.20 -3.41
C THR A 86 7.90 -1.09 -2.81
N HIS A 87 9.22 -1.16 -2.59
CA HIS A 87 9.91 -2.28 -1.94
C HIS A 87 9.61 -3.63 -2.61
N ILE A 88 9.59 -3.67 -3.95
CA ILE A 88 9.25 -4.87 -4.71
C ILE A 88 10.49 -5.77 -4.83
N SER A 89 10.40 -7.01 -4.35
CA SER A 89 11.51 -7.97 -4.37
C SER A 89 11.57 -8.74 -5.69
N HIS A 90 12.78 -9.13 -6.08
CA HIS A 90 13.03 -10.03 -7.22
C HIS A 90 12.52 -11.47 -7.03
N LEU A 91 12.00 -11.81 -5.83
CA LEU A 91 11.49 -13.15 -5.51
C LEU A 91 10.11 -13.45 -6.11
N ASN A 92 9.44 -12.44 -6.65
CA ASN A 92 8.21 -12.61 -7.40
C ASN A 92 8.50 -12.82 -8.90
N THR A 93 7.55 -13.33 -9.66
CA THR A 93 7.77 -13.65 -11.09
C THR A 93 7.16 -12.63 -12.06
N LEU A 94 6.55 -11.55 -11.57
CA LEU A 94 5.92 -10.55 -12.42
C LEU A 94 6.96 -9.55 -12.91
N LEU A 95 6.88 -9.21 -14.20
CA LEU A 95 7.55 -8.02 -14.71
C LEU A 95 6.80 -6.76 -14.24
N HIS A 96 7.45 -5.61 -14.35
CA HIS A 96 6.82 -4.33 -14.00
C HIS A 96 5.53 -4.10 -14.79
N GLU A 97 5.57 -4.35 -16.11
CA GLU A 97 4.41 -4.23 -17.01
C GLU A 97 3.27 -5.19 -16.64
N ASP A 98 3.58 -6.40 -16.18
CA ASP A 98 2.58 -7.37 -15.73
C ASP A 98 1.88 -6.88 -14.46
N MET A 99 2.62 -6.27 -13.52
CA MET A 99 2.04 -5.64 -12.34
C MET A 99 1.17 -4.44 -12.73
N GLU A 100 1.63 -3.57 -13.63
CA GLU A 100 0.84 -2.44 -14.11
C GLU A 100 -0.48 -2.91 -14.72
N GLU A 101 -0.44 -3.92 -15.60
CA GLU A 101 -1.63 -4.48 -16.24
C GLU A 101 -2.58 -5.15 -15.23
N TYR A 102 -2.03 -5.88 -14.26
CA TYR A 102 -2.81 -6.46 -13.18
C TYR A 102 -3.60 -5.37 -12.43
N PHE A 103 -2.93 -4.29 -12.03
CA PHE A 103 -3.53 -3.26 -11.20
C PHE A 103 -4.46 -2.29 -11.94
N LYS A 104 -4.36 -2.15 -13.28
CA LYS A 104 -5.34 -1.39 -14.08
C LYS A 104 -6.78 -1.89 -13.90
N ASN A 105 -6.94 -3.18 -13.63
CA ASN A 105 -8.25 -3.84 -13.50
C ASN A 105 -8.74 -3.94 -12.04
N CYS A 106 -7.96 -3.43 -11.07
CA CYS A 106 -8.33 -3.43 -9.66
C CYS A 106 -9.25 -2.24 -9.32
N PRO A 107 -10.08 -2.34 -8.27
CA PRO A 107 -10.97 -1.25 -7.83
C PRO A 107 -10.22 -0.05 -7.22
N PHE A 108 -8.92 -0.19 -6.99
CA PHE A 108 -8.07 0.83 -6.38
C PHE A 108 -7.16 1.48 -7.43
N ARG A 109 -6.80 2.75 -7.21
CA ARG A 109 -5.90 3.51 -8.08
C ARG A 109 -4.44 3.22 -7.72
N ILE A 110 -3.95 2.05 -8.13
CA ILE A 110 -2.62 1.55 -7.79
C ILE A 110 -1.64 1.79 -8.96
N VAL A 111 -0.45 2.31 -8.64
CA VAL A 111 0.67 2.50 -9.55
C VAL A 111 1.87 1.74 -8.99
N PRO A 112 2.37 0.70 -9.68
CA PRO A 112 3.66 0.10 -9.34
C PRO A 112 4.80 1.14 -9.43
N GLY A 113 5.57 1.32 -8.37
CA GLY A 113 6.68 2.27 -8.36
C GLY A 113 7.89 1.78 -9.13
N TYR A 114 8.70 2.74 -9.59
CA TYR A 114 9.98 2.53 -10.24
C TYR A 114 10.97 3.62 -9.82
N ASP A 115 12.27 3.34 -9.97
CA ASP A 115 13.32 4.31 -9.62
C ASP A 115 13.23 5.54 -10.53
N GLY A 116 13.10 6.72 -9.91
CA GLY A 116 12.87 7.98 -10.62
C GLY A 116 11.39 8.35 -10.82
N LEU A 117 10.45 7.59 -10.23
CA LEU A 117 9.06 8.03 -10.14
C LEU A 117 8.94 9.28 -9.27
N GLU A 118 8.36 10.33 -9.84
CA GLU A 118 8.01 11.57 -9.14
C GLU A 118 6.49 11.66 -8.97
N ILE A 119 6.05 12.10 -7.79
CA ILE A 119 4.63 12.23 -7.44
C ILE A 119 4.39 13.67 -7.02
N ASP A 120 3.55 14.36 -7.78
CA ASP A 120 3.01 15.66 -7.38
C ASP A 120 1.98 15.45 -6.26
N VAL A 121 2.39 15.79 -5.04
CA VAL A 121 1.57 15.67 -3.82
C VAL A 121 0.76 16.92 -3.56
#